data_AF-A0A183UQN1-F1
#
_entry.id   AF-A0A183UQN1-F1
#
_cell.length_a   1.000
_cell.length_b   1.000
_cell.length_c   1.000
_cell.angle_alpha   90.00
_cell.angle_beta   90.00
_cell.angle_gamma   90.00
#
_symmetry.space_group_name_H-M   'P 1'
#
loop_
_entity.id
_entity.type
_entity.pdbx_description
1 polymer ?
#
loop_
_entity_poly.entity_id
_entity_poly.type
_entity_poly.pdbx_seq_one_letter_code
_entity_poly.pdbx_strand_id
1 'polypeptide(L)'
;MSNFQGTCWCSCHIYLYRWSEQIVISDIDGTITKSDVLGHVIPAIGGQWAHAGVAELYTRIAQNGYKMVYLSSRAIGQSYYTKKYLQSVAQDTRVLPDGPLLLSPTSVLMAFRREVIDRKPEEFKIAALSDLKECFPVKQPFYAGFGNRETDVIAYRAVDIPLDRILIINKEGRVRRADSIGFETSYMSLALDIVDYMFPPLVVQATHRHLTADDTARGRKLYRLKQSFSKPQQYR
;
A
#
# COMPACT_ATOMS: atom_id res chain seq x y z
N MET A 1 -16.57 -30.83 27.26
CA MET A 1 -16.48 -31.80 26.15
C MET A 1 -15.99 -31.05 24.92
N SER A 2 -14.76 -31.32 24.52
CA SER A 2 -14.03 -30.65 23.44
C SER A 2 -14.49 -31.14 22.07
N ASN A 3 -15.12 -30.28 21.28
CA ASN A 3 -15.34 -30.57 19.87
C ASN A 3 -14.01 -30.39 19.14
N PHE A 4 -13.46 -31.50 18.66
CA PHE A 4 -12.35 -31.53 17.71
C PHE A 4 -12.76 -30.70 16.48
N GLN A 5 -12.13 -29.55 16.30
CA GLN A 5 -12.26 -28.79 15.05
C GLN A 5 -11.73 -29.68 13.93
N GLY A 6 -12.52 -29.88 12.88
CA GLY A 6 -12.12 -30.61 11.67
C GLY A 6 -11.05 -29.83 10.87
N THR A 7 -11.05 -29.98 9.55
CA THR A 7 -10.14 -29.20 8.68
C THR A 7 -10.55 -27.73 8.65
N CYS A 8 -9.67 -26.84 9.11
CA CYS A 8 -9.81 -25.39 8.93
C CYS A 8 -9.06 -24.94 7.66
N TRP A 9 -9.59 -23.95 6.95
CA TRP A 9 -8.94 -23.33 5.80
C TRP A 9 -8.82 -21.81 6.02
N CYS A 10 -7.73 -21.23 5.53
CA CYS A 10 -7.50 -19.78 5.53
C CYS A 10 -7.09 -19.36 4.13
N SER A 11 -7.52 -18.17 3.70
CA SER A 11 -7.12 -17.58 2.43
C SER A 11 -6.20 -16.39 2.67
N CYS A 12 -5.09 -16.32 1.94
CA CYS A 12 -4.16 -15.20 1.97
C CYS A 12 -3.89 -14.67 0.56
N HIS A 13 -3.21 -13.53 0.47
CA HIS A 13 -2.69 -13.02 -0.79
C HIS A 13 -1.17 -12.96 -0.68
N ILE A 14 -0.48 -13.44 -1.71
CA ILE A 14 0.97 -13.41 -1.80
C ILE A 14 1.32 -12.50 -2.97
N TYR A 15 2.19 -11.52 -2.72
CA TYR A 15 2.63 -10.54 -3.70
C TYR A 15 4.09 -10.80 -4.06
N LEU A 16 4.43 -10.67 -5.34
CA LEU A 16 5.80 -10.80 -5.85
C LEU A 16 6.19 -9.51 -6.57
N TYR A 17 7.18 -8.80 -6.01
CA TYR A 17 7.75 -7.59 -6.60
C TYR A 17 9.16 -7.84 -7.10
N ARG A 18 9.56 -7.13 -8.17
CA ARG A 18 10.96 -7.07 -8.57
C ARG A 18 11.70 -6.17 -7.60
N TRP A 19 12.99 -6.42 -7.41
CA TRP A 19 13.83 -5.58 -6.55
C TRP A 19 13.91 -4.11 -7.00
N SER A 20 13.64 -3.85 -8.29
CA SER A 20 13.69 -2.53 -8.92
C SER A 20 12.35 -1.77 -8.90
N GLU A 21 11.28 -2.38 -8.40
CA GLU A 21 9.99 -1.70 -8.25
C GLU A 21 10.10 -0.60 -7.19
N GLN A 22 9.49 0.55 -7.45
CA GLN A 22 9.44 1.67 -6.50
C GLN A 22 8.13 1.62 -5.73
N ILE A 23 8.23 1.54 -4.41
CA ILE A 23 7.07 1.33 -3.53
C ILE A 23 6.59 2.64 -2.92
N VAL A 24 5.28 2.84 -2.90
CA VAL A 24 4.61 3.94 -2.21
C VAL A 24 3.83 3.37 -1.03
N ILE A 25 4.19 3.83 0.17
CA ILE A 25 3.53 3.44 1.42
C ILE A 25 2.33 4.36 1.67
N SER A 26 1.20 3.81 2.06
CA SER A 26 0.05 4.60 2.54
C SER A 26 -0.42 4.05 3.87
N ASP A 27 -0.47 4.91 4.88
CA ASP A 27 -1.34 4.66 6.02
C ASP A 27 -2.81 4.62 5.59
N ILE A 28 -3.67 4.01 6.42
CA ILE A 28 -5.11 3.90 6.13
C ILE A 28 -5.90 4.86 7.01
N ASP A 29 -5.71 4.76 8.32
CA ASP A 29 -6.53 5.45 9.31
C ASP A 29 -6.19 6.95 9.35
N GLY A 30 -7.15 7.79 8.98
CA GLY A 30 -6.97 9.25 8.88
C GLY A 30 -6.20 9.73 7.64
N THR A 31 -5.68 8.80 6.83
CA THR A 31 -4.97 9.07 5.57
C THR A 31 -5.88 8.78 4.37
N ILE A 32 -6.42 7.55 4.31
CA ILE A 32 -7.44 7.16 3.34
C ILE A 32 -8.81 7.44 3.94
N THR A 33 -9.06 7.04 5.19
CA THR A 33 -10.29 7.36 5.91
C THR A 33 -10.24 8.80 6.43
N LYS A 34 -11.40 9.47 6.54
CA LYS A 34 -11.48 10.83 7.11
C LYS A 34 -11.27 10.94 8.62
N SER A 35 -11.28 9.81 9.34
CA SER A 35 -11.17 9.83 10.81
C SER A 35 -10.50 8.58 11.37
N ASP A 36 -9.74 8.77 12.44
CA ASP A 36 -9.06 7.72 13.20
C ASP A 36 -9.99 6.89 14.11
N VAL A 37 -11.21 7.36 14.38
CA VAL A 37 -12.05 6.92 15.53
C VAL A 37 -13.18 5.94 15.15
N LEU A 38 -13.38 5.62 13.87
CA LEU A 38 -14.48 4.75 13.43
C LEU A 38 -14.13 3.24 13.40
N GLY A 39 -13.19 2.80 14.25
CA GLY A 39 -12.65 1.44 14.26
C GLY A 39 -13.60 0.33 14.77
N HIS A 40 -14.70 0.67 15.44
CA HIS A 40 -15.61 -0.32 16.07
C HIS A 40 -17.07 -0.25 15.63
N VAL A 41 -17.46 0.78 14.89
CA VAL A 41 -18.84 0.97 14.42
C VAL A 41 -18.77 1.37 12.97
N ILE A 42 -18.92 0.40 12.07
CA ILE A 42 -19.72 0.47 10.82
C ILE A 42 -19.37 -0.79 10.00
N PRO A 43 -20.23 -1.81 10.06
CA PRO A 43 -20.47 -2.66 8.90
C PRO A 43 -21.29 -1.87 7.87
N ALA A 44 -20.92 -1.99 6.59
CA ALA A 44 -21.85 -1.89 5.46
C ALA A 44 -22.33 -0.51 4.90
N ILE A 45 -21.51 0.55 4.90
CA ILE A 45 -21.79 1.71 4.00
C ILE A 45 -20.52 2.08 3.23
N GLY A 46 -20.50 1.72 1.94
CA GLY A 46 -19.35 1.86 1.05
C GLY A 46 -18.92 3.30 0.75
N GLY A 47 -17.64 3.47 0.41
CA GLY A 47 -17.05 4.62 -0.30
C GLY A 47 -17.05 6.02 0.36
N GLN A 48 -18.11 6.38 1.09
CA GLN A 48 -18.41 7.75 1.57
C GLN A 48 -17.43 8.26 2.66
N TRP A 49 -16.64 7.37 3.25
CA TRP A 49 -15.75 7.66 4.38
C TRP A 49 -14.29 7.89 3.99
N ALA A 50 -13.95 7.73 2.71
CA ALA A 50 -12.62 8.04 2.20
C ALA A 50 -12.46 9.53 1.87
N HIS A 51 -11.25 10.07 1.98
CA HIS A 51 -10.94 11.41 1.46
C HIS A 51 -11.20 11.48 -0.06
N ALA A 52 -11.85 12.54 -0.52
CA ALA A 52 -12.19 12.71 -1.93
C ALA A 52 -10.92 12.80 -2.79
N GLY A 53 -10.88 12.07 -3.91
CA GLY A 53 -9.77 12.06 -4.87
C GLY A 53 -8.65 11.06 -4.56
N VAL A 54 -8.67 10.37 -3.41
CA VAL A 54 -7.64 9.38 -3.06
C VAL A 54 -7.57 8.23 -4.07
N ALA A 55 -8.71 7.75 -4.58
CA ALA A 55 -8.73 6.68 -5.56
C ALA A 55 -8.18 7.12 -6.93
N GLU A 56 -8.48 8.35 -7.36
CA GLU A 56 -7.92 8.92 -8.59
C GLU A 56 -6.40 9.10 -8.45
N LEU A 57 -5.92 9.71 -7.36
CA LEU A 57 -4.49 9.89 -7.15
C LEU A 57 -3.74 8.55 -7.15
N TYR A 58 -4.18 7.60 -6.32
CA TYR A 58 -3.46 6.33 -6.18
C TYR A 58 -3.51 5.51 -7.48
N THR A 59 -4.61 5.58 -8.23
CA THR A 59 -4.69 4.99 -9.56
C THR A 59 -3.62 5.57 -10.49
N ARG A 60 -3.46 6.90 -10.53
CA ARG A 60 -2.46 7.55 -11.37
C ARG A 60 -1.02 7.22 -10.96
N ILE A 61 -0.74 7.21 -9.65
CA ILE A 61 0.56 6.76 -9.12
C ILE A 61 0.86 5.32 -9.58
N ALA A 62 -0.10 4.41 -9.48
CA ALA A 62 0.06 3.04 -9.95
C ALA A 62 0.24 2.95 -11.48
N GLN A 63 -0.45 3.79 -12.25
CA GLN A 63 -0.30 3.88 -13.71
C GLN A 63 1.10 4.37 -14.12
N ASN A 64 1.72 5.23 -13.31
CA ASN A 64 3.12 5.66 -13.49
C ASN A 64 4.13 4.56 -13.12
N GLY A 65 3.68 3.38 -12.70
CA GLY A 65 4.49 2.19 -12.51
C GLY A 65 4.85 1.89 -11.05
N TYR A 66 4.47 2.76 -10.11
CA TYR A 66 4.73 2.57 -8.69
C TYR A 66 3.85 1.46 -8.09
N LYS A 67 4.30 0.84 -7.00
CA LYS A 67 3.56 -0.21 -6.27
C LYS A 67 3.04 0.31 -4.94
N MET A 68 1.74 0.17 -4.71
CA MET A 68 1.12 0.55 -3.44
C MET A 68 1.31 -0.53 -2.39
N VAL A 69 1.71 -0.13 -1.19
CA VAL A 69 1.65 -0.96 0.03
C VAL A 69 0.88 -0.18 1.08
N TYR A 70 -0.13 -0.83 1.65
CA TYR A 70 -0.98 -0.25 2.69
C TYR A 70 -0.49 -0.67 4.06
N LEU A 71 -0.45 0.27 5.01
CA LEU A 71 -0.01 0.08 6.37
C LEU A 71 -1.14 0.52 7.32
N SER A 72 -1.40 -0.24 8.38
CA SER A 72 -2.31 0.21 9.44
C SER A 72 -1.89 -0.37 10.77
N SER A 73 -1.98 0.44 11.83
CA SER A 73 -1.75 0.00 13.20
C SER A 73 -2.91 -0.85 13.74
N ARG A 74 -3.98 -1.08 12.96
CA ARG A 74 -5.04 -2.03 13.30
C ARG A 74 -4.45 -3.43 13.48
N ALA A 75 -5.01 -4.15 14.42
CA ALA A 75 -4.55 -5.47 14.76
C ALA A 75 -4.88 -6.49 13.65
N ILE A 76 -3.98 -7.45 13.39
CA ILE A 76 -4.08 -8.43 12.29
C ILE A 76 -5.36 -9.29 12.32
N GLY A 77 -6.00 -9.45 13.47
CA GLY A 77 -7.31 -10.11 13.59
C GLY A 77 -8.43 -9.36 12.86
N GLN A 78 -8.20 -8.08 12.52
CA GLN A 78 -9.12 -7.24 11.73
C GLN A 78 -8.77 -7.23 10.23
N SER A 79 -7.80 -8.04 9.79
CA SER A 79 -7.31 -8.06 8.40
C SER A 79 -8.41 -8.20 7.36
N TYR A 80 -9.40 -9.07 7.61
CA TYR A 80 -10.54 -9.25 6.73
C TYR A 80 -11.32 -7.94 6.52
N TYR A 81 -11.66 -7.25 7.59
CA TYR A 81 -12.45 -6.00 7.53
C TYR A 81 -11.65 -4.87 6.89
N THR A 82 -10.38 -4.69 7.26
CA THR A 82 -9.52 -3.65 6.69
C THR A 82 -9.32 -3.87 5.19
N LYS A 83 -9.11 -5.12 4.76
CA LYS A 83 -8.98 -5.45 3.33
C LYS A 83 -10.29 -5.22 2.57
N LYS A 84 -11.42 -5.64 3.12
CA LYS A 84 -12.74 -5.39 2.53
C LYS A 84 -13.04 -3.90 2.39
N TYR A 85 -12.66 -3.09 3.39
CA TYR A 85 -12.75 -1.64 3.31
C TYR A 85 -11.98 -1.10 2.10
N LEU A 86 -10.68 -1.40 1.98
CA LEU A 86 -9.86 -0.93 0.85
C LEU A 86 -10.47 -1.32 -0.50
N GLN A 87 -10.94 -2.56 -0.63
CA GLN A 87 -11.60 -3.08 -1.85
C GLN A 87 -12.95 -2.38 -2.16
N SER A 88 -13.59 -1.80 -1.14
CA SER A 88 -14.87 -1.09 -1.28
C SER A 88 -14.72 0.41 -1.58
N VAL A 89 -13.50 0.96 -1.48
CA VAL A 89 -13.26 2.36 -1.80
C VAL A 89 -13.30 2.52 -3.32
N ALA A 90 -14.41 3.10 -3.78
CA ALA A 90 -14.62 3.50 -5.16
C ALA A 90 -15.06 4.97 -5.19
N GLN A 91 -14.43 5.76 -6.06
CA GLN A 91 -14.77 7.16 -6.31
C GLN A 91 -14.88 7.33 -7.82
N ASP A 92 -16.07 7.72 -8.28
CA ASP A 92 -16.42 7.74 -9.70
C ASP A 92 -16.13 6.38 -10.37
N THR A 93 -15.25 6.35 -11.38
CA THR A 93 -14.83 5.14 -12.10
C THR A 93 -13.50 4.57 -11.59
N ARG A 94 -13.00 5.02 -10.44
CA ARG A 94 -11.71 4.62 -9.88
C ARG A 94 -11.87 3.85 -8.60
N VAL A 95 -10.93 2.93 -8.39
CA VAL A 95 -10.78 2.13 -7.17
C VAL A 95 -9.36 2.25 -6.68
N LEU A 96 -9.11 1.90 -5.41
CA LEU A 96 -7.74 1.81 -4.92
C LEU A 96 -6.97 0.70 -5.67
N PRO A 97 -5.70 0.93 -6.06
CA PRO A 97 -4.84 -0.12 -6.60
C PRO A 97 -4.72 -1.31 -5.65
N ASP A 98 -4.60 -2.53 -6.19
CA ASP A 98 -4.30 -3.70 -5.35
C ASP A 98 -2.87 -3.60 -4.78
N GLY A 99 -2.71 -4.06 -3.54
CA GLY A 99 -1.43 -3.99 -2.82
C GLY A 99 -1.44 -4.76 -1.50
N PRO A 100 -0.24 -5.14 -0.99
CA PRO A 100 -0.08 -5.72 0.33
C PRO A 100 -0.66 -4.83 1.42
N LEU A 101 -1.17 -5.47 2.48
CA LEU A 101 -1.65 -4.81 3.69
C LEU A 101 -0.83 -5.28 4.88
N LEU A 102 -0.04 -4.37 5.45
CA LEU A 102 0.72 -4.57 6.68
C LEU A 102 -0.14 -4.16 7.88
N LEU A 103 -0.25 -5.04 8.87
CA LEU A 103 -1.08 -4.86 10.06
C LEU A 103 -0.30 -5.13 11.33
N SER A 104 -0.74 -4.50 12.42
CA SER A 104 -0.11 -4.71 13.71
C SER A 104 -0.26 -6.15 14.20
N PRO A 105 0.81 -6.79 14.71
CA PRO A 105 0.73 -8.14 15.25
C PRO A 105 -0.08 -8.23 16.57
N THR A 106 -0.55 -7.11 17.14
CA THR A 106 -1.17 -7.04 18.47
C THR A 106 -2.32 -8.04 18.69
N SER A 107 -3.12 -8.38 17.67
CA SER A 107 -4.21 -9.37 17.81
C SER A 107 -3.73 -10.81 17.99
N VAL A 108 -2.53 -11.16 17.50
CA VAL A 108 -1.97 -12.52 17.67
C VAL A 108 -1.43 -12.69 19.10
N LEU A 109 -1.05 -11.59 19.75
CA LEU A 109 -0.17 -11.59 20.92
C LEU A 109 -0.80 -11.08 22.22
N MET A 110 -2.14 -11.00 22.34
CA MET A 110 -2.79 -10.78 23.64
C MET A 110 -2.35 -11.80 24.71
N ALA A 111 -1.84 -12.97 24.30
CA ALA A 111 -1.30 -13.98 25.20
C ALA A 111 0.22 -13.86 25.50
N PHE A 112 1.03 -13.06 24.77
CA PHE A 112 2.49 -13.25 24.82
C PHE A 112 3.45 -12.04 24.93
N ARG A 113 3.04 -10.74 24.90
CA ARG A 113 3.84 -9.54 25.34
C ARG A 113 3.27 -8.25 24.70
N ARG A 114 3.45 -7.01 25.18
CA ARG A 114 3.95 -6.34 26.40
C ARG A 114 3.33 -4.93 26.29
N GLU A 115 3.00 -4.30 27.41
CA GLU A 115 2.42 -2.94 27.56
C GLU A 115 3.11 -1.79 26.77
N VAL A 116 4.28 -2.05 26.15
CA VAL A 116 5.11 -1.08 25.42
C VAL A 116 4.62 -0.84 23.99
N ILE A 117 4.12 -1.87 23.27
CA ILE A 117 3.67 -1.74 21.87
C ILE A 117 2.40 -0.89 21.77
N ASP A 118 1.51 -1.00 22.77
CA ASP A 118 0.26 -0.22 22.83
C ASP A 118 0.50 1.27 23.09
N ARG A 119 1.69 1.67 23.58
CA ARG A 119 2.00 3.06 23.92
C ARG A 119 2.67 3.85 22.79
N LYS A 120 3.17 3.18 21.74
CA LYS A 120 3.94 3.82 20.66
C LYS A 120 3.65 3.20 19.28
N PRO A 121 2.56 3.58 18.62
CA PRO A 121 2.18 3.05 17.31
C PRO A 121 3.27 3.20 16.22
N GLU A 122 4.13 4.21 16.34
CA GLU A 122 5.29 4.44 15.49
C GLU A 122 6.32 3.30 15.55
N GLU A 123 6.52 2.65 16.69
CA GLU A 123 7.49 1.55 16.82
C GLU A 123 7.09 0.35 15.95
N PHE A 124 5.79 0.02 15.91
CA PHE A 124 5.28 -1.00 14.99
C PHE A 124 5.49 -0.61 13.53
N LYS A 125 5.12 0.63 13.15
CA LYS A 125 5.25 1.08 11.76
C LYS A 125 6.70 1.03 11.29
N ILE A 126 7.65 1.46 12.14
CA ILE A 126 9.09 1.36 11.87
C ILE A 126 9.50 -0.10 11.67
N ALA A 127 9.14 -1.00 12.60
CA ALA A 127 9.49 -2.41 12.52
C ALA A 127 8.95 -3.06 11.24
N ALA A 128 7.64 -2.92 10.96
CA ALA A 128 7.01 -3.53 9.78
C ALA A 128 7.60 -3.03 8.46
N LEU A 129 7.93 -1.73 8.37
CA LEU A 129 8.56 -1.17 7.18
C LEU A 129 10.04 -1.58 7.07
N SER A 130 10.73 -1.76 8.19
CA SER A 130 12.12 -2.23 8.21
C SER A 130 12.19 -3.68 7.73
N ASP A 131 11.32 -4.56 8.24
CA ASP A 131 11.21 -5.96 7.80
C ASP A 131 10.89 -6.05 6.30
N LEU A 132 9.96 -5.21 5.81
CA LEU A 132 9.65 -5.15 4.39
C LEU A 132 10.86 -4.67 3.58
N LYS A 133 11.59 -3.67 4.06
CA LYS A 133 12.78 -3.13 3.39
C LYS A 133 13.90 -4.17 3.28
N GLU A 134 14.09 -4.99 4.31
CA GLU A 134 15.08 -6.09 4.31
C GLU A 134 14.78 -7.18 3.28
N CYS A 135 13.53 -7.29 2.81
CA CYS A 135 13.17 -8.18 1.70
C CYS A 135 13.76 -7.72 0.34
N PHE A 136 14.29 -6.49 0.26
CA PHE A 136 14.86 -5.93 -0.97
C PHE A 136 16.38 -5.84 -0.88
N PRO A 137 17.11 -6.19 -1.96
CA PRO A 137 18.57 -6.04 -2.01
C PRO A 137 19.01 -4.59 -2.20
N VAL A 138 18.08 -3.65 -2.40
CA VAL A 138 18.35 -2.22 -2.56
C VAL A 138 18.14 -1.47 -1.24
N LYS A 139 18.97 -0.45 -1.00
CA LYS A 139 18.89 0.34 0.25
C LYS A 139 17.63 1.19 0.37
N GLN A 140 17.00 1.57 -0.74
CA GLN A 140 15.87 2.50 -0.75
C GLN A 140 14.77 2.01 -1.71
N PRO A 141 14.01 0.95 -1.34
CA PRO A 141 12.89 0.45 -2.14
C PRO A 141 11.65 1.35 -2.05
N PHE A 142 11.55 2.19 -1.01
CA PHE A 142 10.42 3.08 -0.77
C PHE A 142 10.66 4.44 -1.40
N TYR A 143 9.75 4.85 -2.28
CA TYR A 143 9.79 6.11 -3.00
C TYR A 143 9.10 7.25 -2.23
N ALA A 144 7.93 6.96 -1.63
CA ALA A 144 7.11 7.96 -0.93
C ALA A 144 6.24 7.33 0.16
N GLY A 145 5.76 8.17 1.07
CA GLY A 145 4.85 7.79 2.15
C GLY A 145 3.68 8.77 2.29
N PHE A 146 2.47 8.25 2.45
CA PHE A 146 1.26 9.02 2.77
C PHE A 146 0.83 8.70 4.20
N GLY A 147 0.75 9.71 5.06
CA GLY A 147 0.33 9.58 6.46
C GLY A 147 -0.55 10.75 6.91
N ASN A 148 -0.95 10.75 8.17
CA ASN A 148 -1.79 11.82 8.75
C ASN A 148 -1.24 12.39 10.06
N ARG A 149 -0.16 11.82 10.60
CA ARG A 149 0.45 12.22 11.88
C ARG A 149 1.95 12.44 11.74
N GLU A 150 2.51 13.23 12.65
CA GLU A 150 3.97 13.39 12.76
C GLU A 150 4.68 12.07 13.11
N THR A 151 3.99 11.14 13.78
CA THR A 151 4.48 9.77 14.00
C THR A 151 4.71 9.01 12.70
N ASP A 152 3.96 9.31 11.63
CA ASP A 152 4.17 8.70 10.32
C ASP A 152 5.43 9.27 9.66
N VAL A 153 5.67 10.58 9.82
CA VAL A 153 6.92 11.21 9.36
C VAL A 153 8.12 10.54 10.02
N ILE A 154 8.07 10.32 11.33
CA ILE A 154 9.14 9.62 12.07
C ILE A 154 9.32 8.20 11.51
N ALA A 155 8.22 7.45 11.32
CA ALA A 155 8.29 6.08 10.83
C ALA A 155 8.87 5.96 9.41
N TYR A 156 8.42 6.83 8.50
CA TYR A 156 8.88 6.86 7.11
C TYR A 156 10.33 7.33 6.99
N ARG A 157 10.74 8.30 7.83
CA ARG A 157 12.15 8.74 7.92
C ARG A 157 13.07 7.63 8.39
N ALA A 158 12.65 6.82 9.35
CA ALA A 158 13.45 5.72 9.89
C ALA A 158 13.80 4.65 8.83
N VAL A 159 13.02 4.58 7.73
CA VAL A 159 13.25 3.65 6.61
C VAL A 159 13.75 4.35 5.34
N ASP A 160 14.32 5.55 5.48
CA ASP A 160 14.98 6.35 4.43
C ASP A 160 14.05 6.97 3.37
N ILE A 161 12.76 7.17 3.67
CA ILE A 161 11.90 8.00 2.80
C ILE A 161 12.23 9.48 3.06
N PRO A 162 12.61 10.27 2.04
CA PRO A 162 12.98 11.66 2.25
C PRO A 162 11.74 12.56 2.50
N LEU A 163 11.91 13.67 3.23
CA LEU A 163 10.81 14.53 3.71
C LEU A 163 9.95 15.12 2.57
N ASP A 164 10.57 15.43 1.43
CA ASP A 164 9.91 15.93 0.22
C ASP A 164 9.06 14.84 -0.48
N ARG A 165 9.17 13.60 -0.03
CA ARG A 165 8.40 12.43 -0.47
C ARG A 165 7.44 11.90 0.60
N ILE A 166 7.34 12.58 1.74
CA ILE A 166 6.36 12.26 2.78
C ILE A 166 5.23 13.28 2.69
N LEU A 167 4.02 12.80 2.46
CA LEU A 167 2.80 13.58 2.34
C LEU A 167 1.93 13.36 3.58
N ILE A 168 1.58 14.45 4.24
CA ILE A 168 0.76 14.46 5.45
C ILE A 168 -0.60 15.07 5.15
N ILE A 169 -1.65 14.33 5.52
CA ILE A 169 -3.05 14.66 5.26
C ILE A 169 -3.74 15.06 6.55
N ASN A 170 -4.44 16.20 6.51
CA ASN A 170 -5.27 16.63 7.63
C ASN A 170 -6.72 16.15 7.50
N LYS A 171 -7.54 16.38 8.53
CA LYS A 171 -8.94 15.92 8.59
C LYS A 171 -9.82 16.51 7.48
N GLU A 172 -9.46 17.67 6.97
CA GLU A 172 -10.14 18.35 5.86
C GLU A 172 -9.74 17.77 4.49
N GLY A 173 -8.75 16.87 4.43
CA GLY A 173 -8.23 16.29 3.19
C GLY A 173 -7.24 17.19 2.46
N ARG A 174 -6.67 18.19 3.16
CA ARG A 174 -5.53 18.95 2.65
C ARG A 174 -4.27 18.10 2.76
N VAL A 175 -3.44 18.17 1.73
CA VAL A 175 -2.19 17.44 1.63
C VAL A 175 -1.04 18.45 1.70
N ARG A 176 -0.08 18.22 2.58
CA ARG A 176 1.18 18.97 2.64
C ARG A 176 2.37 18.03 2.62
N ARG A 177 3.54 18.52 2.21
CA ARG A 177 4.79 17.77 2.38
C ARG A 177 5.32 17.90 3.81
N ALA A 178 6.07 16.91 4.25
CA ALA A 178 6.67 16.92 5.59
C ALA A 178 7.86 17.90 5.72
N ASP A 179 8.51 18.28 4.61
CA ASP A 179 9.51 19.38 4.60
C ASP A 179 8.88 20.76 4.83
N SER A 180 7.55 20.86 4.84
CA SER A 180 6.79 22.12 4.92
C SER A 180 7.11 23.13 3.80
N ILE A 181 7.67 22.66 2.68
CA ILE A 181 7.96 23.49 1.51
C ILE A 181 6.81 23.36 0.50
N GLY A 182 6.37 24.49 -0.05
CA GLY A 182 5.27 24.57 -1.00
C GLY A 182 3.93 24.88 -0.34
N PHE A 183 2.85 24.83 -1.13
CA PHE A 183 1.51 25.11 -0.66
C PHE A 183 0.75 23.82 -0.32
N GLU A 184 -0.22 23.93 0.59
CA GLU A 184 -1.20 22.88 0.81
C GLU A 184 -2.01 22.64 -0.46
N THR A 185 -2.25 21.37 -0.77
CA THR A 185 -3.05 20.93 -1.93
C THR A 185 -4.15 19.98 -1.47
N SER A 186 -4.80 19.27 -2.39
CA SER A 186 -5.74 18.19 -2.10
C SER A 186 -5.33 16.93 -2.86
N TYR A 187 -5.88 15.77 -2.50
CA TYR A 187 -5.70 14.55 -3.29
C TYR A 187 -6.06 14.75 -4.77
N MET A 188 -7.16 15.43 -5.05
CA MET A 188 -7.64 15.67 -6.41
C MET A 188 -6.69 16.60 -7.19
N SER A 189 -6.30 17.73 -6.60
CA SER A 189 -5.35 18.66 -7.22
C SER A 189 -3.99 18.01 -7.45
N LEU A 190 -3.50 17.21 -6.49
CA LEU A 190 -2.27 16.44 -6.68
C LEU A 190 -2.40 15.46 -7.86
N ALA A 191 -3.55 14.78 -7.98
CA ALA A 191 -3.80 13.81 -9.05
C ALA A 191 -3.88 14.46 -10.44
N LEU A 192 -4.53 15.61 -10.55
CA LEU A 192 -4.78 16.26 -11.83
C LEU A 192 -3.58 17.09 -12.30
N ASP A 193 -2.93 17.81 -11.39
CA ASP A 193 -2.02 18.90 -11.78
C ASP A 193 -0.54 18.57 -11.52
N ILE A 194 -0.23 17.66 -10.58
CA ILE A 194 1.14 17.52 -10.04
C ILE A 194 1.67 16.07 -10.10
N VAL A 195 0.80 15.08 -10.30
CA VAL A 195 1.16 13.65 -10.12
C VAL A 195 2.34 13.22 -10.99
N ASP A 196 2.46 13.67 -12.23
CA ASP A 196 3.56 13.26 -13.12
C ASP A 196 4.88 13.96 -12.79
N TYR A 197 4.82 15.11 -12.10
CA TYR A 197 6.01 15.76 -11.58
C TYR A 197 6.48 15.10 -10.28
N MET A 198 5.54 14.80 -9.38
CA MET A 198 5.85 14.19 -8.09
C MET A 198 6.06 12.68 -8.17
N PHE A 199 5.43 11.97 -9.10
CA PHE A 199 5.57 10.54 -9.34
C PHE A 199 5.81 10.32 -10.83
N PRO A 200 6.99 10.70 -11.37
CA PRO A 200 7.26 10.57 -12.80
C PRO A 200 7.07 9.14 -13.30
N PRO A 201 6.52 8.95 -14.52
CA PRO A 201 6.39 7.63 -15.10
C PRO A 201 7.72 6.85 -15.10
N LEU A 202 7.76 5.71 -14.41
CA LEU A 202 8.94 4.84 -14.31
C LEU A 202 9.20 4.02 -15.58
N VAL A 203 8.24 4.01 -16.48
CA VAL A 203 8.38 3.38 -17.78
C VAL A 203 9.28 4.27 -18.64
N VAL A 204 10.54 3.86 -18.79
CA VAL A 204 11.26 4.16 -20.04
C VAL A 204 10.36 3.57 -21.12
N GLN A 205 9.68 4.42 -21.90
CA GLN A 205 9.00 3.97 -23.11
C GLN A 205 10.01 3.08 -23.83
N ALA A 206 9.72 1.79 -23.94
CA ALA A 206 10.52 0.92 -24.77
C ALA A 206 10.57 1.62 -26.11
N THR A 207 11.75 2.14 -26.46
CA THR A 207 12.01 2.76 -27.74
C THR A 207 11.38 1.83 -28.75
N HIS A 208 10.54 2.35 -29.63
CA HIS A 208 9.96 1.60 -30.74
C HIS A 208 11.14 1.13 -31.60
N ARG A 209 11.86 0.09 -31.15
CA ARG A 209 12.88 -0.58 -31.92
C ARG A 209 12.07 -1.35 -32.93
N HIS A 210 11.99 -0.78 -34.13
CA HIS A 210 11.67 -1.52 -35.33
C HIS A 210 12.45 -2.84 -35.25
N LEU A 211 11.73 -3.93 -34.97
CA LEU A 211 12.26 -5.27 -35.11
C LEU A 211 12.55 -5.43 -36.60
N THR A 212 13.81 -5.26 -37.00
CA THR A 212 14.27 -5.75 -38.30
C THR A 212 14.36 -7.27 -38.21
N ALA A 213 14.11 -7.94 -39.33
CA ALA A 213 13.99 -9.40 -39.45
C ALA A 213 15.26 -10.20 -39.06
N ASP A 214 16.34 -9.54 -38.63
CA ASP A 214 17.59 -10.18 -38.22
C ASP A 214 17.63 -10.62 -36.75
N ASP A 215 16.79 -10.06 -35.87
CA ASP A 215 16.79 -10.43 -34.44
C ASP A 215 16.18 -11.84 -34.19
N THR A 216 15.50 -12.41 -35.19
CA THR A 216 15.02 -13.80 -35.17
C THR A 216 16.15 -14.84 -35.25
N ALA A 217 17.37 -14.46 -35.63
CA ALA A 217 18.49 -15.41 -35.79
C ALA A 217 19.31 -15.66 -34.51
N ARG A 218 19.19 -14.82 -33.48
CA ARG A 218 19.95 -15.00 -32.22
C ARG A 218 19.02 -15.43 -31.10
N GLY A 219 18.98 -16.74 -30.85
CA GLY A 219 18.16 -17.42 -29.85
C GLY A 219 18.29 -16.89 -28.42
N ARG A 220 17.64 -15.76 -28.12
CA ARG A 220 17.31 -15.36 -26.75
C ARG A 220 15.94 -15.96 -26.42
N LYS A 221 15.95 -17.11 -25.72
CA LYS A 221 14.75 -17.66 -25.08
C LYS A 221 14.19 -16.63 -24.11
N LEU A 222 13.14 -15.93 -24.52
CA LEU A 222 12.31 -15.12 -23.64
C LEU A 222 11.43 -16.10 -22.84
N TYR A 223 11.77 -16.36 -21.57
CA TYR A 223 10.94 -17.19 -20.70
C TYR A 223 9.67 -16.42 -20.33
N ARG A 224 8.64 -16.52 -21.17
CA ARG A 224 7.27 -16.17 -20.80
C ARG A 224 6.76 -17.31 -19.91
N LEU A 225 6.82 -17.13 -18.58
CA LEU A 225 6.13 -18.02 -17.66
C LEU A 225 4.64 -18.05 -18.05
N LYS A 226 4.21 -19.16 -18.65
CA LYS A 226 2.79 -19.42 -18.88
C LYS A 226 2.16 -19.54 -17.49
N GLN A 227 1.23 -18.66 -17.16
CA GLN A 227 0.38 -18.82 -15.99
C GLN A 227 -0.49 -20.05 -16.21
N SER A 228 -0.05 -21.21 -15.71
CA SER A 228 -0.89 -22.40 -15.55
C SER A 228 -1.33 -22.46 -14.10
N PHE A 229 -2.44 -21.79 -13.78
CA PHE A 229 -3.19 -22.12 -12.56
C PHE A 229 -4.14 -23.26 -12.91
N SER A 230 -3.88 -24.46 -12.39
CA SER A 230 -4.85 -25.55 -12.41
C SER A 230 -6.03 -25.17 -11.51
N LYS A 231 -7.26 -25.32 -12.02
CA LYS A 231 -8.48 -25.12 -11.23
C LYS A 231 -8.45 -26.01 -9.97
N PRO A 232 -8.91 -25.51 -8.81
CA PRO A 232 -8.99 -26.31 -7.59
C PRO A 232 -9.90 -27.52 -7.81
N GLN A 233 -9.43 -28.71 -7.47
CA GLN A 233 -10.26 -29.92 -7.44
C GLN A 233 -11.34 -29.77 -6.37
N GLN A 234 -12.60 -29.89 -6.76
CA GLN A 234 -13.72 -30.03 -5.83
C GLN A 234 -13.63 -31.41 -5.19
N TYR A 235 -13.33 -31.47 -3.89
CA TYR A 235 -13.58 -32.66 -3.10
C TYR A 235 -15.06 -32.69 -2.72
N ARG A 236 -15.77 -33.74 -3.15
CA ARG A 236 -17.15 -34.06 -2.73
C ARG A 236 -17.13 -34.76 -1.39
#